data_AF-A0A8T5Q2X3-F1
#
_entry.id   AF-A0A8T5Q2X3-F1
#
_cell.length_a   1.000
_cell.length_b   1.000
_cell.length_c   1.000
_cell.angle_alpha   90.00
_cell.angle_beta   90.00
_cell.angle_gamma   90.00
#
_symmetry.space_group_name_H-M   'P 1'
#
loop_
_entity.id
_entity.type
_entity.pdbx_description
1 polymer ?
#
loop_
_entity_poly.entity_id
_entity_poly.type
_entity_poly.pdbx_seq_one_letter_code
_entity_poly.pdbx_strand_id
1 'polypeptide(L)'
;MGKNRNQDSDTDRFLSSVKQKYILTKEEIDELIAKKQDEITLPISIFNEKLGMLEAASLYLKDELNLSFNDIAKILKRDYKTIWTSYNKAKIKMKE
;
A
#
# COMPACT_ATOMS: atom_id res chain seq x y z
N MET A 1 17.67 -19.25 -0.08
CA MET A 1 16.24 -18.92 0.01
C MET A 1 15.71 -18.65 -1.38
N GLY A 2 15.21 -19.68 -2.07
CA GLY A 2 14.60 -19.54 -3.39
C GLY A 2 13.12 -19.20 -3.23
N LYS A 3 12.71 -18.04 -3.74
CA LYS A 3 11.31 -17.80 -4.13
C LYS A 3 11.25 -17.81 -5.67
N ASN A 4 10.66 -18.90 -6.15
CA ASN A 4 9.93 -19.12 -7.41
C ASN A 4 10.19 -18.22 -8.62
N ARG A 5 10.86 -18.79 -9.64
CA ARG A 5 10.86 -18.33 -11.04
C ARG A 5 9.70 -18.93 -11.88
N ASN A 6 8.83 -19.74 -11.27
CA ASN A 6 7.78 -20.51 -11.97
C ASN A 6 6.38 -19.88 -11.93
N GLN A 7 6.19 -18.72 -11.30
CA GLN A 7 4.85 -18.08 -11.21
C GLN A 7 4.58 -17.07 -12.34
N ASP A 8 5.64 -16.61 -13.00
CA ASP A 8 5.54 -15.69 -14.14
C ASP A 8 5.08 -16.43 -15.41
N SER A 9 5.42 -17.71 -15.58
CA SER A 9 5.12 -18.48 -16.81
C SER A 9 3.64 -18.80 -17.03
N ASP A 10 2.89 -19.09 -15.97
CA ASP A 10 1.47 -19.47 -16.08
C ASP A 10 0.59 -18.24 -16.28
N THR A 11 0.95 -17.13 -15.64
CA THR A 11 0.28 -15.84 -15.79
C THR A 11 0.49 -15.33 -17.22
N ASP A 12 1.72 -15.36 -17.73
CA ASP A 12 2.02 -14.94 -19.09
C ASP A 12 1.31 -15.82 -20.14
N ARG A 13 1.24 -17.12 -19.89
CA ARG A 13 0.52 -18.06 -20.77
C ARG A 13 -0.98 -17.81 -20.76
N PHE A 14 -1.56 -17.55 -19.59
CA PHE A 14 -2.97 -17.18 -19.46
C PHE A 14 -3.28 -15.85 -20.17
N LEU A 15 -2.51 -14.79 -19.91
CA LEU A 15 -2.68 -13.48 -20.54
C LEU A 15 -2.55 -13.56 -22.06
N SER A 16 -1.60 -14.36 -22.56
CA SER A 16 -1.45 -14.62 -24.00
C SER A 16 -2.69 -15.29 -24.59
N SER A 17 -3.28 -16.27 -23.88
CA SER A 17 -4.50 -16.94 -24.31
C SER A 17 -5.72 -16.01 -24.33
N VAL A 18 -5.82 -15.11 -23.34
CA VAL A 18 -6.90 -14.14 -23.22
C VAL A 18 -6.80 -13.07 -24.31
N LYS A 19 -5.60 -12.57 -24.56
CA LYS A 19 -5.30 -11.62 -25.65
C LYS A 19 -5.70 -12.17 -27.02
N GLN A 20 -5.35 -13.41 -27.31
CA GLN A 20 -5.67 -14.05 -28.58
C GLN A 20 -7.17 -14.34 -28.73
N LYS A 21 -7.83 -14.79 -27.66
CA LYS A 21 -9.24 -15.19 -27.70
C LYS A 21 -10.21 -14.01 -27.78
N TYR A 22 -9.86 -12.88 -27.17
CA TYR A 22 -10.75 -11.72 -27.07
C TYR A 22 -10.27 -10.48 -27.84
N ILE A 23 -9.15 -10.58 -28.58
CA ILE A 23 -8.53 -9.46 -29.33
C ILE A 23 -8.35 -8.23 -28.43
N LEU A 24 -7.90 -8.47 -27.20
CA LEU A 24 -7.70 -7.38 -26.24
C LEU A 24 -6.38 -6.67 -26.54
N THR A 25 -6.38 -5.36 -26.46
CA THR A 25 -5.17 -4.55 -26.47
C THR A 25 -4.44 -4.67 -25.14
N LYS A 26 -3.20 -4.19 -25.10
CA LYS A 26 -2.43 -4.18 -23.85
C LYS A 26 -3.11 -3.26 -22.83
N GLU A 27 -3.66 -2.16 -23.31
CA GLU A 27 -4.33 -1.12 -22.55
C GLU A 27 -5.61 -1.66 -21.88
N GLU A 28 -6.42 -2.45 -22.60
CA GLU A 28 -7.62 -3.09 -22.04
C GLU A 28 -7.28 -4.14 -20.97
N ILE A 29 -6.20 -4.89 -21.17
CA ILE A 29 -5.70 -5.84 -20.18
C ILE A 29 -5.22 -5.10 -18.92
N ASP A 30 -4.47 -4.01 -19.10
CA ASP A 30 -4.01 -3.17 -18.00
C ASP A 30 -5.19 -2.57 -17.22
N GLU A 31 -6.28 -2.19 -17.89
CA GLU A 31 -7.50 -1.67 -17.26
C GLU A 31 -8.29 -2.76 -16.49
N LEU A 32 -8.36 -3.98 -17.02
CA LEU A 32 -8.99 -5.12 -16.33
C LEU A 32 -8.18 -5.62 -15.13
N ILE A 33 -6.86 -5.50 -15.20
CA ILE A 33 -5.93 -5.92 -14.13
C ILE A 33 -5.65 -4.78 -13.17
N ALA A 34 -5.96 -3.52 -13.54
CA ALA A 34 -5.88 -2.36 -12.68
C ALA A 34 -6.75 -2.61 -11.45
N LYS A 35 -6.10 -3.19 -10.45
CA LYS A 35 -6.61 -3.42 -9.12
C LYS A 35 -7.17 -2.08 -8.70
N LYS A 36 -8.48 -2.02 -8.44
CA LYS A 36 -9.09 -0.88 -7.75
C LYS A 36 -8.22 -0.64 -6.52
N GLN A 37 -7.37 0.37 -6.59
CA GLN A 37 -6.47 0.69 -5.49
C GLN A 37 -7.43 1.21 -4.44
N ASP A 38 -7.68 0.44 -3.38
CA ASP A 38 -8.54 0.91 -2.30
C ASP A 38 -7.96 2.25 -1.84
N GLU A 39 -8.64 3.32 -2.21
CA GLU A 39 -8.18 4.68 -1.95
C GLU A 39 -8.22 4.86 -0.44
N ILE A 40 -7.03 4.96 0.15
CA ILE A 40 -6.92 5.23 1.58
C ILE A 40 -7.17 6.71 1.77
N THR A 41 -8.32 7.02 2.37
CA THR A 41 -8.68 8.39 2.74
C THR A 41 -8.17 8.69 4.14
N LEU A 42 -7.51 9.84 4.29
CA LEU A 42 -7.07 10.36 5.58
C LEU A 42 -7.98 11.55 5.95
N PRO A 43 -8.69 11.50 7.08
CA PRO A 43 -9.46 12.64 7.55
C PRO A 43 -8.51 13.82 7.83
N ILE A 44 -8.83 15.02 7.34
CA ILE A 44 -7.98 16.20 7.55
C ILE A 44 -7.78 16.49 9.05
N SER A 45 -8.76 16.13 9.87
CA SER A 45 -8.74 16.31 11.33
C SER A 45 -7.63 15.55 12.06
N ILE A 46 -7.00 14.54 11.44
CA ILE A 46 -5.87 13.83 12.09
C ILE A 46 -4.60 14.70 12.12
N PHE A 47 -4.52 15.72 11.26
CA PHE A 47 -3.37 16.61 11.17
C PHE A 47 -3.55 17.80 12.11
N ASN A 48 -2.54 18.05 12.94
CA ASN A 48 -2.52 19.14 13.91
C ASN A 48 -1.08 19.59 14.15
N GLU A 49 -0.88 20.65 14.93
CA GLU A 49 0.46 21.21 15.21
C GLU A 49 1.31 20.32 16.11
N LYS A 50 0.70 19.40 16.88
CA LYS A 50 1.39 18.52 17.82
C LYS A 50 2.15 17.40 17.10
N LEU A 51 1.52 16.82 16.07
CA LEU A 51 2.06 15.69 15.31
C LEU A 51 2.58 16.14 13.94
N GLY A 52 3.78 15.69 13.56
CA GLY A 52 4.23 15.82 12.18
C GLY A 52 3.36 15.02 11.21
N MET A 53 3.30 15.41 9.94
CA MET A 53 2.43 14.75 8.95
C MET A 53 2.57 13.22 8.90
N LEU A 54 3.81 12.72 8.93
CA LEU A 54 4.06 11.27 8.90
C LEU A 54 3.70 10.58 10.22
N GLU A 55 3.84 11.28 11.35
CA GLU A 55 3.44 10.78 12.67
C GLU A 55 1.92 10.62 12.73
N ALA A 56 1.17 11.65 12.33
CA ALA A 56 -0.29 11.64 12.28
C ALA A 56 -0.82 10.54 11.33
N ALA A 57 -0.28 10.46 10.11
CA ALA A 57 -0.68 9.44 9.15
C ALA A 57 -0.33 8.02 9.64
N SER A 58 0.88 7.80 10.17
CA SER A 58 1.29 6.48 10.67
C SER A 58 0.45 6.04 11.87
N LEU A 59 0.07 6.98 12.75
CA LEU A 59 -0.79 6.73 13.90
C LEU A 59 -2.19 6.32 13.46
N TYR A 60 -2.84 7.11 12.59
CA TYR A 60 -4.19 6.82 12.10
C TYR A 60 -4.26 5.48 11.35
N LEU A 61 -3.32 5.26 10.42
CA LEU A 61 -3.28 4.01 9.65
C LEU A 61 -3.06 2.78 10.55
N LYS A 62 -2.36 2.96 11.68
CA LYS A 62 -2.09 1.87 12.61
C LYS A 62 -3.23 1.62 13.59
N ASP A 63 -3.72 2.66 14.25
CA ASP A 63 -4.66 2.55 15.36
C ASP A 63 -6.13 2.53 14.86
N GLU A 64 -6.46 3.32 13.84
CA GLU A 64 -7.84 3.39 13.32
C GLU A 64 -8.09 2.35 12.21
N LEU A 65 -7.14 2.20 11.28
CA LEU A 65 -7.28 1.24 10.16
C LEU A 65 -6.63 -0.14 10.44
N ASN A 66 -6.01 -0.34 11.60
CA ASN A 66 -5.43 -1.62 12.04
C ASN A 66 -4.39 -2.23 11.07
N LEU A 67 -3.74 -1.40 10.25
CA LEU A 67 -2.79 -1.89 9.26
C LEU A 67 -1.47 -2.38 9.89
N SER A 68 -0.78 -3.29 9.19
CA SER A 68 0.56 -3.69 9.58
C SER A 68 1.56 -2.59 9.23
N PHE A 69 2.67 -2.47 9.97
CA PHE A 69 3.72 -1.51 9.63
C PHE A 69 4.33 -1.76 8.24
N ASN A 70 4.36 -3.02 7.78
CA ASN A 70 4.79 -3.35 6.42
C ASN A 70 3.82 -2.79 5.37
N ASP A 71 2.52 -2.84 5.62
CA ASP A 71 1.53 -2.31 4.69
C ASP A 71 1.56 -0.79 4.68
N ILE A 72 1.64 -0.17 5.87
CA ILE A 72 1.79 1.29 6.00
C ILE A 72 3.06 1.78 5.27
N ALA A 73 4.17 1.07 5.40
CA ALA A 73 5.42 1.37 4.69
C ALA A 73 5.24 1.36 3.16
N LYS A 74 4.49 0.37 2.62
CA LYS A 74 4.17 0.29 1.19
C LYS A 74 3.25 1.43 0.76
N ILE A 75 2.18 1.69 1.52
CA ILE A 75 1.18 2.73 1.25
C ILE A 75 1.83 4.11 1.20
N LEU A 76 2.62 4.44 2.22
CA LEU A 76 3.27 5.75 2.35
C LEU A 76 4.60 5.84 1.59
N LYS A 77 5.02 4.76 0.92
CA LYS A 77 6.31 4.66 0.19
C LYS A 77 7.48 5.11 1.07
N ARG A 78 7.57 4.54 2.26
CA ARG A 78 8.65 4.76 3.24
C ARG A 78 9.21 3.43 3.70
N ASP A 79 10.43 3.46 4.24
CA ASP A 79 10.98 2.26 4.85
C ASP A 79 10.25 1.92 6.16
N TYR A 80 10.26 0.64 6.51
CA TYR A 80 9.62 0.11 7.71
C TYR A 80 10.09 0.81 9.00
N LYS A 81 11.40 1.10 9.13
CA LYS A 81 11.98 1.68 10.35
C LYS A 81 11.50 3.12 10.52
N THR A 82 11.37 3.86 9.43
CA THR A 82 10.81 5.22 9.42
C THR A 82 9.35 5.23 9.87
N ILE A 83 8.52 4.30 9.38
CA ILE A 83 7.13 4.17 9.85
C ILE A 83 7.07 3.82 11.33
N TRP A 84 7.83 2.81 11.76
CA TRP A 84 7.88 2.39 13.16
C TRP A 84 8.31 3.54 14.08
N THR A 85 9.35 4.28 13.70
CA THR A 85 9.86 5.42 14.47
C THR A 85 8.83 6.55 14.53
N SER A 86 8.18 6.88 13.42
CA SER A 86 7.16 7.93 13.35
C SER A 86 5.95 7.61 14.21
N TYR A 87 5.46 6.36 14.15
CA TYR A 87 4.38 5.88 15.00
C TYR A 87 4.73 6.00 16.49
N ASN A 88 5.91 5.54 16.91
CA ASN A 88 6.30 5.60 18.32
C ASN A 88 6.46 7.04 18.83
N LYS A 89 7.03 7.94 18.02
CA LYS A 89 7.08 9.37 18.35
C LYS A 89 5.68 9.96 18.52
N ALA A 90 4.75 9.61 17.62
CA ALA A 90 3.35 10.02 17.74
C ALA A 90 2.73 9.57 19.07
N LYS A 91 2.92 8.30 19.46
CA LYS A 91 2.39 7.75 20.73
C LYS A 91 2.99 8.42 21.96
N ILE A 92 4.26 8.83 21.92
CA ILE A 92 4.91 9.57 23.01
C ILE A 92 4.29 10.96 23.12
N LYS A 93 4.27 11.72 22.01
CA LYS A 93 3.67 13.05 21.98
C LYS A 93 2.21 13.06 22.43
N MET A 94 1.42 12.06 22.03
CA MET A 94 0.01 11.96 22.45
C MET A 94 -0.18 11.77 23.97
N LYS A 95 0.84 11.35 24.70
CA LYS A 95 0.82 11.18 26.17
C LYS A 95 1.30 12.42 26.93
N GLU A 96 2.02 13.32 26.28
CA GLU A 96 2.45 14.62 26.82
C GLU A 96 1.27 15.60 26.89
#